data_AF-A0A6P2ASB3-F1
#
_entry.id   AF-A0A6P2ASB3-F1
#
_cell.length_a   1.000
_cell.length_b   1.000
_cell.length_c   1.000
_cell.angle_alpha   90.00
_cell.angle_beta   90.00
_cell.angle_gamma   90.00
#
_symmetry.space_group_name_H-M   'P 1'
#
loop_
_entity.id
_entity.type
_entity.pdbx_description
1 polymer ?
#
loop_
_entity_poly.entity_id
_entity_poly.type
_entity_poly.pdbx_seq_one_letter_code
_entity_poly.pdbx_strand_id
1 'polypeptide(L)'
;MALFSRLLNLNTGSIPLEDFFTELVAYLFSMDKEILYNWLKDLSLLDRVGYLDAYVSTQREFAPLDDHQFASRPDILIELIDIESQNRSIIFVESKIGSQEGNDQLSRYAEILHGLPGFQHKLLLYITRDFDPKNKKAIFKNIPQSVVQFKQLRWHQFYRFLKSQANTMLVQEILTFMDEYRMAHNNQFSSIDVITLANFTKSLKLMEETMWGEVSQQFKKVLGAMRKELTALTGIRGHGRYLMNIGMPSRWWCGLGFILETSQLTDYPIVRIMLEVDPNSQRRAEIIEAMKDICGQYGWKSYNLDSPKDWAGIVREKSLQDFLSEEDHVVAIKKFFLQTLDELEQIKNQYSQLPWVASQENEEAPDDTLSAT
;
A
#
# COMPACT_ATOMS: atom_id res chain seq x y z
N MET A 1 19.84 -10.00 -5.20
CA MET A 1 19.22 -9.69 -3.90
C MET A 1 20.30 -9.26 -2.92
N ALA A 2 20.19 -8.04 -2.44
CA ALA A 2 21.00 -7.46 -1.38
C ALA A 2 21.00 -8.32 -0.10
N LEU A 3 21.92 -8.04 0.84
CA LEU A 3 21.95 -8.70 2.14
C LEU A 3 20.67 -8.39 2.94
N PHE A 4 20.24 -7.13 2.96
CA PHE A 4 19.07 -6.70 3.72
C PHE A 4 17.75 -7.29 3.19
N SER A 5 17.60 -7.43 1.88
CA SER A 5 16.41 -8.07 1.30
C SER A 5 16.36 -9.57 1.62
N ARG A 6 17.53 -10.23 1.70
CA ARG A 6 17.62 -11.61 2.20
C ARG A 6 17.25 -11.70 3.67
N LEU A 7 17.71 -10.77 4.51
CA LEU A 7 17.35 -10.71 5.93
C LEU A 7 15.85 -10.49 6.15
N LEU A 8 15.23 -9.59 5.39
CA LEU A 8 13.79 -9.38 5.43
C LEU A 8 13.03 -10.66 5.05
N ASN A 9 13.45 -11.35 3.99
CA ASN A 9 12.83 -12.59 3.53
C ASN A 9 13.05 -13.80 4.46
N LEU A 10 14.08 -13.79 5.29
CA LEU A 10 14.35 -14.84 6.27
C LEU A 10 13.48 -14.68 7.53
N ASN A 11 12.78 -13.56 7.68
CA ASN A 11 11.87 -13.39 8.78
C ASN A 11 10.59 -14.21 8.55
N THR A 12 10.31 -15.15 9.45
CA THR A 12 9.12 -16.00 9.37
C THR A 12 7.85 -15.28 9.86
N GLY A 13 7.98 -14.10 10.47
CA GLY A 13 6.86 -13.24 10.84
C GLY A 13 6.59 -12.17 9.78
N SER A 14 5.38 -11.61 9.78
CA SER A 14 5.08 -10.43 8.98
C SER A 14 5.74 -9.21 9.61
N ILE A 15 6.92 -8.83 9.11
CA ILE A 15 7.51 -7.53 9.41
C ILE A 15 7.11 -6.56 8.31
N PRO A 16 6.42 -5.45 8.65
CA PRO A 16 6.19 -4.39 7.69
C PRO A 16 7.52 -3.91 7.09
N LEU A 17 7.59 -3.82 5.76
CA LEU A 17 8.75 -3.30 5.03
C LEU A 17 9.23 -1.95 5.59
N GLU A 18 8.27 -1.14 6.02
CA GLU A 18 8.44 0.15 6.66
C GLU A 18 9.25 0.07 7.95
N ASP A 19 8.81 -0.75 8.91
CA ASP A 19 9.49 -0.95 10.19
C ASP A 19 10.92 -1.47 9.97
N PHE A 20 11.09 -2.44 9.08
CA PHE A 20 12.40 -3.00 8.75
C PHE A 20 13.35 -1.93 8.22
N PHE A 21 12.90 -1.10 7.28
CA PHE A 21 13.75 -0.06 6.70
C PHE A 21 14.03 1.08 7.69
N THR A 22 13.04 1.46 8.51
CA THR A 22 13.19 2.43 9.59
C THR A 22 14.32 2.01 10.54
N GLU A 23 14.37 0.74 10.94
CA GLU A 23 15.45 0.21 11.80
C GLU A 23 16.82 0.30 11.12
N LEU A 24 16.92 0.04 9.82
CA LEU A 24 18.19 0.19 9.08
C LEU A 24 18.69 1.64 9.08
N VAL A 25 17.79 2.61 8.86
CA VAL A 25 18.12 4.04 8.85
C VAL A 25 18.50 4.52 10.26
N ALA A 26 17.74 4.12 11.28
CA ALA A 26 18.04 4.45 12.67
C ALA A 26 19.40 3.86 13.09
N TYR A 27 19.69 2.61 12.72
CA TYR A 27 20.97 1.98 12.97
C TYR A 27 22.12 2.73 12.28
N LEU A 28 21.96 3.10 11.00
CA LEU A 28 22.94 3.94 10.29
C LEU A 28 23.26 5.23 11.06
N PHE A 29 22.24 5.98 11.46
CA PHE A 29 22.43 7.23 12.20
C PHE A 29 23.04 7.03 13.59
N SER A 30 22.75 5.91 14.25
CA SER A 30 23.37 5.58 15.54
C SER A 30 24.86 5.23 15.41
N MET A 31 25.25 4.59 14.30
CA MET A 31 26.62 4.15 14.03
C MET A 31 27.49 5.25 13.44
N ASP A 32 26.91 6.10 12.59
CA ASP A 32 27.59 7.17 11.88
C ASP A 32 26.82 8.48 12.06
N LYS A 33 27.15 9.19 13.15
CA LYS A 33 26.55 10.48 13.49
C LYS A 33 26.91 11.56 12.47
N GLU A 34 28.04 11.45 11.76
CA GLU A 34 28.41 12.42 10.72
C GLU A 34 27.42 12.38 9.55
N ILE A 35 27.00 11.18 9.12
CA ILE A 35 25.94 11.02 8.12
C ILE A 35 24.64 11.65 8.60
N LEU A 36 24.23 11.43 9.86
CA LEU A 36 23.05 12.08 10.43
C LEU A 36 23.16 13.62 10.37
N TYR A 37 24.28 14.18 10.84
CA TYR A 37 24.46 15.64 10.85
C TYR A 37 24.50 16.23 9.44
N ASN A 38 25.19 15.58 8.51
CA ASN A 38 25.22 15.99 7.11
C ASN A 38 23.84 15.94 6.47
N TRP A 39 23.02 14.93 6.81
CA TRP A 39 21.65 14.86 6.34
C TRP A 39 20.80 16.01 6.87
N LEU A 40 20.83 16.27 8.17
CA LEU A 40 20.08 17.37 8.77
C LEU A 40 20.53 18.74 8.21
N LYS A 41 21.81 18.89 7.88
CA LYS A 41 22.36 20.07 7.20
C LYS A 41 21.89 20.18 5.75
N ASP A 42 21.89 19.08 4.98
CA ASP A 42 21.34 19.04 3.62
C ASP A 42 19.86 19.45 3.60
N LEU A 43 19.15 19.11 4.67
CA LEU A 43 17.77 19.54 4.90
C LEU A 43 17.63 20.98 5.41
N SER A 44 18.72 21.73 5.62
CA SER A 44 18.68 23.08 6.21
C SER A 44 17.91 23.12 7.53
N LEU A 45 18.00 22.04 8.32
CA LEU A 45 17.37 21.94 9.63
C LEU A 45 18.31 22.39 10.75
N LEU A 46 19.61 22.42 10.48
CA LEU A 46 20.66 22.88 11.39
C LEU A 46 21.57 23.88 10.68
N ASP A 47 21.66 25.10 11.22
CA ASP A 47 22.51 26.17 10.69
C ASP A 47 23.97 26.09 11.18
N ARG A 48 24.24 25.32 12.24
CA ARG A 48 25.56 25.19 12.87
C ARG A 48 25.90 23.73 13.17
N VAL A 49 27.14 23.38 12.87
CA VAL A 49 27.76 22.09 13.25
C VAL A 49 28.36 22.27 14.65
N GLY A 50 27.51 22.28 15.68
CA GLY A 50 27.90 22.28 17.10
C GLY A 50 27.36 21.08 17.89
N TYR A 51 26.59 20.22 17.22
CA TYR A 51 26.05 19.01 17.83
C TYR A 51 27.12 17.92 17.79
N LEU A 52 27.57 17.52 18.97
CA LEU A 52 28.57 16.47 19.15
C LEU A 52 27.96 15.19 19.73
N ASP A 53 26.72 15.27 20.24
CA ASP A 53 25.98 14.08 20.65
C ASP A 53 24.58 14.03 20.03
N ALA A 54 24.15 12.80 19.77
CA ALA A 54 22.87 12.46 19.18
C ALA A 54 22.40 11.12 19.74
N TYR A 55 21.15 11.08 20.16
CA TYR A 55 20.45 9.86 20.55
C TYR A 55 19.39 9.53 19.50
N VAL A 56 19.42 8.30 18.98
CA VAL A 56 18.50 7.80 17.94
C VAL A 56 17.78 6.57 18.47
N SER A 57 16.45 6.51 18.32
CA SER A 57 15.63 5.40 18.82
C SER A 57 14.36 5.21 18.01
N THR A 58 13.94 3.97 17.79
CA THR A 58 12.72 3.59 17.05
C THR A 58 11.58 3.08 17.95
N GLN A 59 11.88 2.84 19.23
CA GLN A 59 10.97 2.16 20.17
C GLN A 59 10.49 3.07 21.31
N ARG A 60 10.58 4.40 21.14
CA ARG A 60 10.19 5.35 22.19
C ARG A 60 8.71 5.67 22.11
N GLU A 61 7.96 5.22 23.11
CA GLU A 61 6.55 5.54 23.28
C GLU A 61 6.35 6.85 24.07
N PHE A 62 5.32 7.59 23.66
CA PHE A 62 4.81 8.77 24.35
C PHE A 62 3.37 8.51 24.77
N ALA A 63 3.08 8.80 26.04
CA ALA A 63 1.73 8.69 26.57
C ALA A 63 0.75 9.55 25.77
N PRO A 64 -0.51 9.12 25.62
CA PRO A 64 -1.55 9.95 25.01
C PRO A 64 -1.70 11.26 25.77
N LEU A 65 -1.95 12.36 25.05
CA LEU A 65 -2.52 13.56 25.65
C LEU A 65 -3.99 13.32 26.02
N ASP A 66 -4.58 14.16 26.86
CA ASP A 66 -5.95 13.98 27.38
C ASP A 66 -6.99 13.76 26.26
N ASP A 67 -6.79 14.39 25.10
CA ASP A 67 -7.68 14.33 23.94
C ASP A 67 -7.30 13.21 22.95
N HIS A 68 -6.30 12.38 23.25
CA HIS A 68 -5.82 11.29 22.40
C HIS A 68 -6.32 9.94 22.91
N GLN A 69 -6.90 9.14 22.03
CA GLN A 69 -7.34 7.78 22.38
C GLN A 69 -6.18 6.79 22.55
N PHE A 70 -5.02 7.07 21.95
CA PHE A 70 -3.91 6.12 21.85
C PHE A 70 -2.57 6.78 22.13
N ALA A 71 -1.66 6.01 22.73
CA ALA A 71 -0.25 6.36 22.81
C ALA A 71 0.36 6.52 21.41
N SER A 72 1.47 7.24 21.33
CA SER A 72 2.14 7.56 20.08
C SER A 72 3.59 7.08 20.09
N ARG A 73 4.05 6.49 18.99
CA ARG A 73 5.43 6.01 18.83
C ARG A 73 5.93 6.44 17.46
N PRO A 74 6.73 7.53 17.37
CA PRO A 74 7.34 7.91 16.11
C PRO A 74 8.29 6.81 15.64
N ASP A 75 8.34 6.59 14.32
CA ASP A 75 9.20 5.57 13.70
C ASP A 75 10.68 5.79 14.02
N ILE A 76 11.14 7.05 14.00
CA ILE A 76 12.46 7.42 14.52
C ILE A 76 12.34 8.67 15.39
N LEU A 77 12.86 8.58 16.61
CA LEU A 77 13.16 9.70 17.47
C LEU A 77 14.65 10.04 17.36
N ILE A 78 14.94 11.33 17.18
CA ILE A 78 16.30 11.86 17.25
C ILE A 78 16.33 13.00 18.26
N GLU A 79 17.16 12.88 19.29
CA GLU A 79 17.50 13.99 20.19
C GLU A 79 18.93 14.43 19.92
N LEU A 80 19.12 15.74 19.76
CA LEU A 80 20.43 16.35 19.51
C LEU A 80 20.78 17.26 20.68
N ILE A 81 22.05 17.22 21.10
CA ILE A 81 22.57 18.10 22.15
C ILE A 81 23.77 18.86 21.58
N ASP A 82 23.64 20.18 21.56
CA ASP A 82 24.77 21.07 21.33
C ASP A 82 25.56 21.14 22.64
N ILE A 83 26.78 20.60 22.65
CA ILE A 83 27.59 20.51 23.88
C ILE A 83 28.06 21.89 24.33
N GLU A 84 28.26 22.85 23.42
CA GLU A 84 28.71 24.19 23.75
C GLU A 84 27.59 25.03 24.35
N SER A 85 26.42 25.04 23.72
CA SER A 85 25.29 25.86 24.15
C SER A 85 24.32 25.15 25.11
N GLN A 86 24.47 23.83 25.27
CA GLN A 86 23.52 22.96 25.99
C GLN A 86 22.09 23.02 25.42
N ASN A 87 21.93 23.52 24.19
CA ASN A 87 20.65 23.53 23.51
C ASN A 87 20.30 22.12 23.02
N ARG A 88 19.03 21.76 23.18
CA ARG A 88 18.48 20.47 22.82
C ARG A 88 17.48 20.62 21.69
N SER A 89 17.61 19.74 20.71
CA SER A 89 16.66 19.62 19.61
C SER A 89 16.05 18.24 19.61
N ILE A 90 14.78 18.14 19.24
CA ILE A 90 14.06 16.87 19.12
C ILE A 90 13.38 16.78 17.76
N ILE A 91 13.53 15.63 17.12
CA ILE A 91 12.99 15.34 15.81
C ILE A 91 12.19 14.05 15.91
N PHE A 92 10.91 14.11 15.56
CA PHE A 92 10.12 12.92 15.27
C PHE A 92 10.15 12.70 13.77
N VAL A 93 10.45 11.47 13.35
CA VAL A 93 10.37 11.02 11.97
C VAL A 93 9.25 10.00 11.87
N GLU A 94 8.32 10.23 10.97
CA GLU A 94 7.33 9.26 10.52
C GLU A 94 7.65 8.89 9.07
N SER A 95 7.79 7.60 8.80
CA SER A 95 8.21 6.98 7.55
C SER A 95 7.03 6.25 6.92
N LYS A 96 6.84 6.38 5.59
CA LYS A 96 5.93 5.52 4.83
C LYS A 96 6.57 4.95 3.58
N ILE A 97 6.51 3.63 3.40
CA ILE A 97 7.05 2.98 2.18
C ILE A 97 5.93 2.43 1.28
N GLY A 98 4.75 2.18 1.80
CA GLY A 98 3.59 1.75 1.00
C GLY A 98 2.26 1.81 1.74
N SER A 99 2.29 2.13 3.02
CA SER A 99 1.09 2.36 3.83
C SER A 99 0.73 3.86 3.83
N GLN A 100 -0.54 4.16 4.10
CA GLN A 100 -0.94 5.50 4.50
C GLN A 100 -0.65 5.70 6.00
N GLU A 101 -0.58 6.96 6.43
CA GLU A 101 -0.50 7.27 7.87
C GLU A 101 -1.75 6.80 8.62
N GLY A 102 -1.58 6.50 9.91
CA GLY A 102 -2.71 6.24 10.79
C GLY A 102 -3.56 7.50 10.99
N ASN A 103 -4.82 7.31 11.39
CA ASN A 103 -5.75 8.42 11.58
C ASN A 103 -5.19 9.51 12.51
N ASP A 104 -5.16 10.75 12.03
CA ASP A 104 -4.64 11.96 12.71
C ASP A 104 -3.22 11.82 13.29
N GLN A 105 -2.41 10.85 12.84
CA GLN A 105 -1.13 10.50 13.45
C GLN A 105 -0.12 11.66 13.49
N LEU A 106 0.09 12.36 12.37
CA LEU A 106 0.99 13.52 12.34
C LEU A 106 0.50 14.67 13.22
N SER A 107 -0.82 14.85 13.36
CA SER A 107 -1.39 15.87 14.22
C SER A 107 -1.08 15.57 15.69
N ARG A 108 -1.28 14.31 16.12
CA ARG A 108 -0.91 13.86 17.47
C ARG A 108 0.58 14.08 17.78
N TYR A 109 1.45 13.74 16.83
CA TYR A 109 2.90 13.92 17.00
C TYR A 109 3.29 15.39 17.13
N ALA A 110 2.67 16.26 16.33
CA ALA A 110 2.91 17.70 16.41
C ALA A 110 2.48 18.27 17.77
N GLU A 111 1.35 17.81 18.32
CA GLU A 111 0.85 18.20 19.64
C GLU A 111 1.76 17.72 20.77
N ILE A 112 2.23 16.47 20.71
CA ILE A 112 3.20 15.93 21.68
C ILE A 112 4.49 16.76 21.64
N LEU A 113 5.07 16.98 20.46
CA LEU A 113 6.25 17.82 20.29
C LEU A 113 6.02 19.23 20.87
N HIS A 114 4.86 19.83 20.61
CA HIS A 114 4.50 21.15 21.12
C HIS A 114 4.57 21.19 22.66
N GLY A 115 4.03 20.17 23.33
CA GLY A 115 3.99 20.07 24.79
C GLY A 115 5.32 19.72 25.47
N LEU A 116 6.28 19.11 24.76
CA LEU A 116 7.54 18.65 25.39
C LEU A 116 8.42 19.81 25.89
N PRO A 117 8.73 19.91 27.19
CA PRO A 117 9.59 20.98 27.71
C PRO A 117 11.08 20.68 27.43
N GLY A 118 11.91 21.73 27.50
CA GLY A 118 13.37 21.58 27.49
C GLY A 118 14.03 21.37 26.12
N PHE A 119 13.28 21.55 25.03
CA PHE A 119 13.79 21.53 23.65
C PHE A 119 13.54 22.87 22.96
N GLN A 120 14.62 23.51 22.47
CA GLN A 120 14.58 24.78 21.76
C GLN A 120 14.05 24.60 20.33
N HIS A 121 14.44 23.51 19.68
CA HIS A 121 14.00 23.18 18.33
C HIS A 121 13.24 21.86 18.31
N LYS A 122 12.05 21.89 17.74
CA LYS A 122 11.12 20.76 17.66
C LYS A 122 10.70 20.58 16.22
N LEU A 123 10.97 19.41 15.67
CA LEU A 123 10.72 19.12 14.27
C LEU A 123 9.90 17.84 14.12
N LEU A 124 8.89 17.92 13.27
CA LEU A 124 8.20 16.77 12.74
C LEU A 124 8.62 16.58 11.27
N LEU A 125 9.25 15.45 10.99
CA LEU A 125 9.68 15.04 9.66
C LEU A 125 8.79 13.91 9.17
N TYR A 126 8.16 14.10 8.01
CA TYR A 126 7.40 13.06 7.35
C TYR A 126 8.09 12.67 6.05
N ILE A 127 8.44 11.39 5.89
CA ILE A 127 9.18 10.90 4.71
C ILE A 127 8.47 9.73 4.06
N THR A 128 8.24 9.81 2.74
CA THR A 128 7.44 8.82 2.02
C THR A 128 8.11 8.27 0.76
N ARG A 129 7.78 7.04 0.35
CA ARG A 129 8.16 6.49 -0.97
C ARG A 129 7.24 6.99 -2.06
N ASP A 130 5.93 7.06 -1.82
CA ASP A 130 4.87 7.38 -2.80
C ASP A 130 4.21 8.75 -2.57
N PHE A 131 3.75 9.41 -3.64
CA PHE A 131 3.34 10.82 -3.56
C PHE A 131 2.15 10.99 -2.62
N ASP A 132 2.40 11.60 -1.46
CA ASP A 132 1.41 11.79 -0.39
C ASP A 132 1.58 13.17 0.27
N PRO A 133 1.18 14.26 -0.41
CA PRO A 133 1.35 15.63 0.10
C PRO A 133 0.45 15.89 1.31
N LYS A 134 1.04 16.37 2.41
CA LYS A 134 0.30 16.70 3.64
C LYS A 134 -0.07 18.17 3.72
N ASN A 135 -1.26 18.42 4.25
CA ASN A 135 -1.74 19.77 4.54
C ASN A 135 -1.26 20.22 5.93
N LYS A 136 -0.31 21.15 5.98
CA LYS A 136 0.22 21.71 7.24
C LYS A 136 -0.87 22.27 8.16
N LYS A 137 -1.92 22.90 7.60
CA LYS A 137 -3.02 23.45 8.42
C LYS A 137 -3.80 22.35 9.13
N ALA A 138 -3.94 21.17 8.50
CA ALA A 138 -4.60 20.03 9.11
C ALA A 138 -3.74 19.44 10.24
N ILE A 139 -2.43 19.34 10.04
CA ILE A 139 -1.48 18.84 11.07
C ILE A 139 -1.52 19.71 12.33
N PHE A 140 -1.48 21.04 12.16
CA PHE A 140 -1.43 21.99 13.28
C PHE A 140 -2.81 22.53 13.73
N LYS A 141 -3.90 21.85 13.35
CA LYS A 141 -5.28 22.33 13.60
C LYS A 141 -5.55 22.70 15.06
N ASN A 142 -5.01 21.92 16.00
CA ASN A 142 -5.22 22.10 17.45
C ASN A 142 -4.12 22.94 18.13
N ILE A 143 -3.03 23.25 17.41
CA ILE A 143 -1.88 24.01 17.92
C ILE A 143 -1.47 25.10 16.91
N PRO A 144 -2.37 26.04 16.56
CA PRO A 144 -2.18 26.99 15.46
C PRO A 144 -1.00 27.96 15.68
N GLN A 145 -0.55 28.14 16.92
CA GLN A 145 0.59 28.99 17.30
C GLN A 145 1.84 28.17 17.68
N SER A 146 1.94 26.93 17.18
CA SER A 146 3.07 26.06 17.51
C SER A 146 4.39 26.55 16.94
N VAL A 147 5.46 26.40 17.73
CA VAL A 147 6.86 26.57 17.29
C VAL A 147 7.42 25.31 16.60
N VAL A 148 6.66 24.22 16.59
CA VAL A 148 7.06 22.96 15.95
C VAL A 148 7.15 23.18 14.45
N GLN A 149 8.29 22.83 13.87
CA GLN A 149 8.49 22.88 12.43
C GLN A 149 7.99 21.58 11.80
N PHE A 150 7.42 21.67 10.60
CA PHE A 150 7.06 20.50 9.81
C PHE A 150 7.74 20.51 8.45
N LYS A 151 8.39 19.39 8.13
CA LYS A 151 9.02 19.15 6.85
C LYS A 151 8.54 17.80 6.29
N GLN A 152 8.25 17.81 4.99
CA GLN A 152 7.91 16.60 4.24
C GLN A 152 8.99 16.32 3.22
N LEU A 153 9.38 15.06 3.09
CA LEU A 153 10.39 14.55 2.18
C LEU A 153 9.92 13.29 1.45
N ARG A 154 10.70 12.92 0.44
CA ARG A 154 10.58 11.68 -0.32
C ARG A 154 11.83 10.84 -0.11
N TRP A 155 11.70 9.52 -0.02
CA TRP A 155 12.85 8.64 0.15
C TRP A 155 13.92 8.80 -0.94
N HIS A 156 13.55 9.19 -2.17
CA HIS A 156 14.52 9.46 -3.23
C HIS A 156 15.46 10.65 -2.90
N GLN A 157 15.01 11.59 -2.07
CA GLN A 157 15.84 12.71 -1.63
C GLN A 157 16.90 12.20 -0.64
N PHE A 158 16.51 11.34 0.30
CA PHE A 158 17.46 10.66 1.19
C PHE A 158 18.43 9.76 0.41
N TYR A 159 17.95 9.01 -0.58
CA TYR A 159 18.79 8.20 -1.46
C TYR A 159 19.85 9.04 -2.18
N ARG A 160 19.45 10.18 -2.76
CA ARG A 160 20.38 11.12 -3.41
C ARG A 160 21.41 11.68 -2.45
N PHE A 161 20.99 12.03 -1.24
CA PHE A 161 21.88 12.46 -0.18
C PHE A 161 22.88 11.35 0.19
N LEU A 162 22.39 10.13 0.39
CA LEU A 162 23.21 9.02 0.85
C LEU A 162 24.26 8.61 -0.21
N LYS A 163 23.94 8.75 -1.50
CA LYS A 163 24.89 8.59 -2.62
C LYS A 163 26.08 9.56 -2.57
N SER A 164 25.95 10.72 -1.91
CA SER A 164 27.06 11.67 -1.76
C SER A 164 27.90 11.46 -0.51
N GLN A 165 27.53 10.49 0.34
CA GLN A 165 28.24 10.18 1.59
C GLN A 165 29.36 9.14 1.39
N ALA A 166 30.08 8.85 2.48
CA ALA A 166 31.16 7.87 2.48
C ALA A 166 30.70 6.48 2.00
N ASN A 167 31.51 5.85 1.17
CA ASN A 167 31.20 4.57 0.54
C ASN A 167 31.49 3.39 1.49
N THR A 168 30.69 3.25 2.54
CA THR A 168 30.77 2.11 3.48
C THR A 168 29.87 0.96 3.02
N MET A 169 30.16 -0.26 3.48
CA MET A 169 29.33 -1.43 3.18
C MET A 169 27.88 -1.25 3.64
N LEU A 170 27.66 -0.67 4.82
CA LEU A 170 26.32 -0.39 5.33
C LEU A 170 25.55 0.58 4.42
N VAL A 171 26.21 1.66 4.00
CA VAL A 171 25.64 2.65 3.07
C VAL A 171 25.26 2.00 1.74
N GLN A 172 26.13 1.17 1.17
CA GLN A 172 25.86 0.48 -0.10
C GLN A 172 24.71 -0.52 -0.01
N GLU A 173 24.62 -1.26 1.09
CA GLU A 173 23.51 -2.19 1.30
C GLU A 173 22.18 -1.45 1.48
N ILE A 174 22.16 -0.30 2.18
CA ILE A 174 20.97 0.57 2.29
C ILE A 174 20.57 1.11 0.91
N LEU A 175 21.52 1.64 0.13
CA LEU A 175 21.24 2.13 -1.22
C LEU A 175 20.67 1.04 -2.13
N THR A 176 21.25 -0.17 -2.10
CA THR A 176 20.77 -1.31 -2.88
C THR A 176 19.36 -1.71 -2.46
N PHE A 177 19.07 -1.74 -1.16
CA PHE A 177 17.72 -1.99 -0.65
C PHE A 177 16.74 -0.92 -1.13
N MET A 178 17.11 0.37 -1.06
CA MET A 178 16.29 1.46 -1.58
C MET A 178 16.01 1.35 -3.08
N ASP A 179 16.96 0.89 -3.88
CA ASP A 179 16.75 0.61 -5.30
C ASP A 179 15.75 -0.53 -5.51
N GLU A 180 15.95 -1.67 -4.85
CA GLU A 180 15.09 -2.86 -4.96
C GLU A 180 13.63 -2.55 -4.60
N TYR A 181 13.39 -1.71 -3.58
CA TYR A 181 12.05 -1.33 -3.12
C TYR A 181 11.55 0.02 -3.67
N ARG A 182 12.14 0.48 -4.79
CA ARG A 182 11.75 1.68 -5.57
C ARG A 182 11.80 3.01 -4.82
N MET A 183 12.51 3.07 -3.69
CA MET A 183 12.75 4.31 -2.93
C MET A 183 13.78 5.24 -3.60
N ALA A 184 14.56 4.73 -4.55
CA ALA A 184 15.53 5.50 -5.32
C ALA A 184 14.94 6.31 -6.48
N HIS A 185 13.70 6.02 -6.89
CA HIS A 185 13.11 6.62 -8.09
C HIS A 185 12.97 8.14 -7.94
N ASN A 186 13.59 8.87 -8.86
CA ASN A 186 13.50 10.32 -8.90
C ASN A 186 12.17 10.75 -9.56
N ASN A 187 11.86 12.04 -9.51
CA ASN A 187 10.64 12.59 -10.13
C ASN A 187 10.75 12.72 -11.66
N GLN A 188 11.38 11.77 -12.35
CA GLN A 188 11.55 11.78 -13.81
C GLN A 188 10.89 10.55 -14.42
N PHE A 189 10.24 10.74 -15.57
CA PHE A 189 9.76 9.63 -16.37
C PHE A 189 10.95 8.93 -17.04
N SER A 190 11.03 7.61 -16.87
CA SER A 190 11.90 6.77 -17.68
C SER A 190 11.31 6.58 -19.08
N SER A 191 12.12 6.05 -20.01
CA SER A 191 11.63 5.68 -21.35
C SER A 191 10.50 4.63 -21.28
N ILE A 192 10.55 3.72 -20.30
CA ILE A 192 9.50 2.71 -20.08
C ILE A 192 8.20 3.40 -19.65
N ASP A 193 8.26 4.38 -18.77
CA ASP A 193 7.08 5.13 -18.32
C ASP A 193 6.43 5.89 -19.48
N VAL A 194 7.24 6.53 -20.34
CA VAL A 194 6.75 7.25 -21.52
C VAL A 194 6.06 6.29 -22.50
N ILE A 195 6.68 5.14 -22.77
CA ILE A 195 6.08 4.10 -23.65
C ILE A 195 4.78 3.57 -23.03
N THR A 196 4.76 3.35 -21.72
CA THR A 196 3.58 2.86 -21.00
C THR A 196 2.43 3.85 -21.10
N LEU A 197 2.68 5.15 -20.85
CA LEU A 197 1.68 6.20 -20.98
C LEU A 197 1.16 6.32 -22.42
N ALA A 198 2.05 6.25 -23.42
CA ALA A 198 1.67 6.34 -24.83
C ALA A 198 0.80 5.15 -25.29
N ASN A 199 0.99 3.96 -24.70
CA ASN A 199 0.25 2.76 -25.05
C ASN A 199 -0.93 2.46 -24.13
N PHE A 200 -1.09 3.18 -23.01
CA PHE A 200 -2.11 2.92 -22.00
C PHE A 200 -3.51 2.79 -22.60
N THR A 201 -3.95 3.77 -23.40
CA THR A 201 -5.28 3.76 -24.02
C THR A 201 -5.48 2.58 -24.97
N LYS A 202 -4.42 2.13 -25.65
CA LYS A 202 -4.50 0.95 -26.53
C LYS A 202 -4.65 -0.32 -25.71
N SER A 203 -3.87 -0.49 -24.65
CA SER A 203 -3.96 -1.63 -23.74
C SER A 203 -5.31 -1.67 -23.02
N LEU A 204 -5.83 -0.51 -22.62
CA LEU A 204 -7.16 -0.39 -22.03
C LEU A 204 -8.25 -0.88 -22.99
N LYS A 205 -8.21 -0.46 -24.26
CA LYS A 205 -9.16 -0.94 -25.28
C LYS A 205 -9.12 -2.46 -25.48
N LEU A 206 -7.94 -3.08 -25.39
CA LEU A 206 -7.84 -4.55 -25.46
C LEU A 206 -8.50 -5.21 -24.24
N MET A 207 -8.28 -4.69 -23.03
CA MET A 207 -8.99 -5.17 -21.83
C MET A 207 -10.50 -5.00 -21.98
N GLU A 208 -10.95 -3.83 -22.44
CA GLU A 208 -12.36 -3.55 -22.70
C GLU A 208 -12.96 -4.52 -23.72
N GLU A 209 -12.25 -4.79 -24.81
CA GLU A 209 -12.70 -5.71 -25.85
C GLU A 209 -12.90 -7.12 -25.31
N THR A 210 -12.06 -7.58 -24.37
CA THR A 210 -12.21 -8.89 -23.72
C THR A 210 -13.37 -8.98 -22.74
N MET A 211 -13.86 -7.85 -22.22
CA MET A 211 -14.81 -7.81 -21.10
C MET A 211 -16.20 -7.31 -21.50
N TRP A 212 -16.30 -6.22 -22.27
CA TRP A 212 -17.54 -5.43 -22.39
C TRP A 212 -18.45 -5.81 -23.57
N GLY A 213 -18.26 -6.99 -24.15
CA GLY A 213 -19.14 -7.57 -25.17
C GLY A 213 -19.95 -8.76 -24.66
N GLU A 214 -19.77 -9.92 -25.30
CA GLU A 214 -20.42 -11.17 -24.91
C GLU A 214 -20.12 -11.60 -23.46
N VAL A 215 -18.92 -11.29 -22.94
CA VAL A 215 -18.52 -11.62 -21.57
C VAL A 215 -19.36 -10.86 -20.55
N SER A 216 -19.61 -9.57 -20.75
CA SER A 216 -20.45 -8.77 -19.85
C SER A 216 -21.92 -9.22 -19.89
N GLN A 217 -22.41 -9.61 -21.08
CA GLN A 217 -23.74 -10.18 -21.23
C GLN A 217 -23.88 -11.49 -20.46
N GLN A 218 -22.90 -12.38 -20.58
CA GLN A 218 -22.87 -13.65 -19.83
C GLN A 218 -22.74 -13.42 -18.34
N PHE A 219 -21.87 -12.50 -17.89
CA PHE A 219 -21.75 -12.14 -16.48
C PHE A 219 -23.07 -11.64 -15.90
N LYS A 220 -23.78 -10.76 -16.63
CA LYS A 220 -25.10 -10.28 -16.22
C LYS A 220 -26.14 -11.38 -16.21
N LYS A 221 -26.09 -12.33 -17.17
CA LYS A 221 -26.98 -13.50 -17.16
C LYS A 221 -26.76 -14.37 -15.92
N VAL A 222 -25.50 -14.64 -15.57
CA VAL A 222 -25.13 -15.51 -14.43
C VAL A 222 -25.42 -14.84 -13.08
N LEU A 223 -25.11 -13.54 -12.93
CA LEU A 223 -25.16 -12.85 -11.63
C LEU A 223 -26.30 -11.84 -11.50
N GLY A 224 -27.10 -11.65 -12.55
CA GLY A 224 -28.30 -10.79 -12.61
C GLY A 224 -28.00 -9.30 -12.87
N ALA A 225 -26.89 -8.79 -12.36
CA ALA A 225 -26.53 -7.38 -12.48
C ALA A 225 -25.01 -7.18 -12.52
N MET A 226 -24.60 -5.94 -12.74
CA MET A 226 -23.21 -5.52 -12.84
C MET A 226 -23.09 -4.02 -12.68
N ARG A 227 -21.98 -3.55 -12.12
CA ARG A 227 -21.67 -2.11 -12.06
C ARG A 227 -21.32 -1.55 -13.45
N LYS A 228 -21.43 -0.23 -13.58
CA LYS A 228 -21.08 0.50 -14.80
C LYS A 228 -19.58 0.39 -15.07
N GLU A 229 -19.21 0.36 -16.35
CA GLU A 229 -17.84 0.31 -16.86
C GLU A 229 -16.91 1.36 -16.22
N LEU A 230 -17.41 2.59 -16.00
CA LEU A 230 -16.63 3.65 -15.35
C LEU A 230 -16.09 3.25 -13.95
N THR A 231 -16.78 2.34 -13.26
CA THR A 231 -16.35 1.80 -11.97
C THR A 231 -15.11 0.90 -12.09
N ALA A 232 -14.89 0.27 -13.25
CA ALA A 232 -13.69 -0.52 -13.47
C ALA A 232 -12.44 0.37 -13.58
N LEU A 233 -12.57 1.56 -14.17
CA LEU A 233 -11.49 2.54 -14.27
C LEU A 233 -11.07 3.12 -12.91
N THR A 234 -12.03 3.36 -12.01
CA THR A 234 -11.70 3.81 -10.64
C THR A 234 -10.91 2.74 -9.87
N GLY A 235 -11.16 1.45 -10.17
CA GLY A 235 -10.41 0.32 -9.64
C GLY A 235 -8.92 0.33 -10.00
N ILE A 236 -8.55 0.82 -11.18
CA ILE A 236 -7.13 0.92 -11.57
C ILE A 236 -6.40 1.88 -10.62
N ARG A 237 -7.01 3.04 -10.37
CA ARG A 237 -6.41 4.07 -9.51
C ARG A 237 -6.33 3.63 -8.05
N GLY A 238 -7.39 3.03 -7.52
CA GLY A 238 -7.51 2.72 -6.09
C GLY A 238 -6.91 1.38 -5.66
N HIS A 239 -6.88 0.40 -6.56
CA HIS A 239 -6.59 -0.99 -6.21
C HIS A 239 -5.77 -1.74 -7.27
N GLY A 240 -5.18 -1.02 -8.25
CA GLY A 240 -4.36 -1.63 -9.28
C GLY A 240 -5.08 -2.72 -10.10
N ARG A 241 -6.41 -2.62 -10.27
CA ARG A 241 -7.23 -3.66 -10.92
C ARG A 241 -8.30 -3.08 -11.83
N TYR A 242 -8.50 -3.69 -12.99
CA TYR A 242 -9.56 -3.32 -13.92
C TYR A 242 -10.61 -4.43 -13.95
N LEU A 243 -11.72 -4.22 -13.22
CA LEU A 243 -12.69 -5.27 -12.95
C LEU A 243 -14.12 -4.84 -13.24
N MET A 244 -14.82 -5.70 -13.95
CA MET A 244 -16.26 -5.82 -13.92
C MET A 244 -16.65 -6.51 -12.61
N ASN A 245 -17.59 -5.93 -11.86
CA ASN A 245 -17.95 -6.47 -10.55
C ASN A 245 -19.42 -6.27 -10.19
N ILE A 246 -19.86 -7.06 -9.21
CA ILE A 246 -21.17 -6.95 -8.57
C ILE A 246 -21.06 -7.30 -7.09
N GLY A 247 -21.61 -6.43 -6.24
CA GLY A 247 -21.85 -6.74 -4.83
C GLY A 247 -23.14 -7.54 -4.72
N MET A 248 -23.13 -8.56 -3.87
CA MET A 248 -24.25 -9.42 -3.61
C MET A 248 -24.61 -9.36 -2.09
N PRO A 249 -25.79 -9.83 -1.64
CA PRO A 249 -26.21 -9.71 -0.24
C PRO A 249 -25.25 -10.33 0.78
N SER A 250 -25.19 -9.81 2.00
CA SER A 250 -24.26 -10.28 3.06
C SER A 250 -22.79 -9.95 2.81
N ARG A 251 -22.48 -8.81 2.16
CA ARG A 251 -21.10 -8.31 1.97
C ARG A 251 -20.17 -9.35 1.33
N TRP A 252 -20.66 -10.01 0.31
CA TRP A 252 -19.88 -10.86 -0.57
C TRP A 252 -20.03 -10.32 -2.00
N TRP A 253 -19.07 -10.60 -2.88
CA TRP A 253 -19.06 -10.01 -4.21
C TRP A 253 -18.33 -10.89 -5.22
N CYS A 254 -18.60 -10.62 -6.50
CA CYS A 254 -17.94 -11.28 -7.61
C CYS A 254 -17.24 -10.24 -8.48
N GLY A 255 -16.01 -10.53 -8.89
CA GLY A 255 -15.22 -9.70 -9.77
C GLY A 255 -14.62 -10.51 -10.93
N LEU A 256 -14.56 -9.90 -12.11
CA LEU A 256 -13.98 -10.46 -13.32
C LEU A 256 -13.15 -9.40 -14.02
N GLY A 257 -11.91 -9.72 -14.40
CA GLY A 257 -11.08 -8.83 -15.21
C GLY A 257 -9.59 -9.01 -14.92
N PHE A 258 -8.88 -7.90 -14.81
CA PHE A 258 -7.42 -7.85 -14.74
C PHE A 258 -6.92 -7.32 -13.40
N ILE A 259 -5.93 -7.99 -12.81
CA ILE A 259 -5.11 -7.47 -11.73
C ILE A 259 -3.80 -6.97 -12.37
N LEU A 260 -3.57 -5.67 -12.31
CA LEU A 260 -2.45 -4.98 -12.94
C LEU A 260 -1.28 -4.77 -11.97
N GLU A 261 -1.59 -4.71 -10.67
CA GLU A 261 -0.58 -4.65 -9.63
C GLU A 261 0.24 -5.94 -9.61
N THR A 262 1.54 -5.77 -9.74
CA THR A 262 2.52 -6.84 -9.85
C THR A 262 3.62 -6.61 -8.81
N SER A 263 4.07 -7.69 -8.17
CA SER A 263 5.13 -7.60 -7.16
C SER A 263 6.45 -7.15 -7.78
N GLN A 264 6.70 -7.53 -9.04
CA GLN A 264 7.88 -7.11 -9.80
C GLN A 264 7.49 -6.49 -11.14
N LEU A 265 8.33 -5.56 -11.64
CA LEU A 265 8.15 -4.92 -12.95
C LEU A 265 8.12 -5.92 -14.13
N THR A 266 8.66 -7.12 -13.92
CA THR A 266 8.73 -8.18 -14.93
C THR A 266 7.59 -9.18 -14.81
N ASP A 267 6.77 -9.12 -13.76
CA ASP A 267 5.63 -10.01 -13.65
C ASP A 267 4.53 -9.58 -14.63
N TYR A 268 3.74 -10.55 -15.06
CA TYR A 268 2.61 -10.31 -15.95
C TYR A 268 1.34 -10.03 -15.15
N PRO A 269 0.46 -9.13 -15.64
CA PRO A 269 -0.87 -8.97 -15.08
C PRO A 269 -1.63 -10.31 -15.02
N ILE A 270 -2.57 -10.42 -14.09
CA ILE A 270 -3.37 -11.64 -13.91
C ILE A 270 -4.77 -11.41 -14.47
N VAL A 271 -5.25 -12.35 -15.27
CA VAL A 271 -6.64 -12.42 -15.75
C VAL A 271 -7.42 -13.32 -14.79
N ARG A 272 -8.45 -12.81 -14.10
CA ARG A 272 -9.16 -13.58 -13.06
C ARG A 272 -10.66 -13.37 -12.97
N ILE A 273 -11.32 -14.38 -12.42
CA ILE A 273 -12.65 -14.32 -11.81
C ILE A 273 -12.50 -14.69 -10.33
N MET A 274 -13.23 -14.00 -9.46
CA MET A 274 -13.15 -14.18 -8.02
C MET A 274 -14.52 -14.11 -7.35
N LEU A 275 -14.64 -14.82 -6.24
CA LEU A 275 -15.68 -14.62 -5.24
C LEU A 275 -15.02 -14.29 -3.91
N GLU A 276 -15.48 -13.24 -3.26
CA GLU A 276 -14.90 -12.74 -2.01
C GLU A 276 -15.98 -12.42 -0.97
N VAL A 277 -15.66 -12.63 0.30
CA VAL A 277 -16.52 -12.34 1.45
C VAL A 277 -15.80 -11.49 2.49
N ASP A 278 -16.50 -10.45 2.94
CA ASP A 278 -16.06 -9.50 3.96
C ASP A 278 -15.87 -10.19 5.33
N PRO A 279 -14.88 -9.79 6.14
CA PRO A 279 -14.67 -10.33 7.49
C PRO A 279 -15.89 -10.16 8.42
N ASN A 280 -16.71 -9.13 8.20
CA ASN A 280 -17.91 -8.81 8.97
C ASN A 280 -19.20 -9.33 8.35
N SER A 281 -19.13 -10.21 7.34
CA SER A 281 -20.33 -10.82 6.77
C SER A 281 -21.04 -11.70 7.81
N GLN A 282 -22.35 -11.50 7.98
CA GLN A 282 -23.18 -12.32 8.87
C GLN A 282 -23.26 -13.79 8.43
N ARG A 283 -23.01 -14.07 7.14
CA ARG A 283 -23.01 -15.42 6.55
C ARG A 283 -21.60 -15.92 6.24
N ARG A 284 -20.56 -15.30 6.80
CA ARG A 284 -19.15 -15.61 6.50
C ARG A 284 -18.84 -17.09 6.65
N ALA A 285 -19.23 -17.72 7.76
CA ALA A 285 -18.91 -19.12 8.02
C ALA A 285 -19.52 -20.06 6.96
N GLU A 286 -20.79 -19.84 6.60
CA GLU A 286 -21.47 -20.63 5.57
C GLU A 286 -20.83 -20.46 4.19
N ILE A 287 -20.48 -19.21 3.83
CA ILE A 287 -19.83 -18.89 2.56
C ILE A 287 -18.44 -19.52 2.48
N ILE A 288 -17.64 -19.44 3.55
CA ILE A 288 -16.29 -20.04 3.61
C ILE A 288 -16.36 -21.55 3.46
N GLU A 289 -17.28 -22.23 4.13
CA GLU A 289 -17.41 -23.70 4.00
C GLU A 289 -17.80 -24.10 2.57
N ALA A 290 -18.71 -23.37 1.93
CA ALA A 290 -19.02 -23.59 0.53
C ALA A 290 -17.82 -23.32 -0.40
N MET A 291 -17.04 -22.27 -0.13
CA MET A 291 -15.81 -21.96 -0.88
C MET A 291 -14.79 -23.09 -0.80
N LYS A 292 -14.59 -23.68 0.39
CA LYS A 292 -13.70 -24.85 0.56
C LYS A 292 -14.16 -26.04 -0.29
N ASP A 293 -15.46 -26.31 -0.31
CA ASP A 293 -16.03 -27.39 -1.12
C ASP A 293 -15.89 -27.13 -2.62
N ILE A 294 -16.17 -25.89 -3.08
CA ILE A 294 -15.96 -25.46 -4.47
C ILE A 294 -14.49 -25.64 -4.89
N CYS A 295 -13.54 -25.25 -4.04
CA CYS A 295 -12.12 -25.48 -4.29
C CYS A 295 -11.79 -26.95 -4.49
N GLY A 296 -12.34 -27.84 -3.66
CA GLY A 296 -12.12 -29.28 -3.77
C GLY A 296 -12.74 -29.91 -5.03
N GLN A 297 -13.92 -29.45 -5.44
CA GLN A 297 -14.68 -30.05 -6.55
C GLN A 297 -14.29 -29.49 -7.92
N TYR A 298 -14.17 -28.18 -8.02
CA TYR A 298 -13.89 -27.51 -9.29
C TYR A 298 -12.39 -27.30 -9.47
N GLY A 299 -11.62 -27.13 -8.38
CA GLY A 299 -10.19 -26.84 -8.43
C GLY A 299 -9.87 -25.35 -8.42
N TRP A 300 -10.83 -24.49 -8.00
CA TRP A 300 -10.56 -23.07 -7.73
C TRP A 300 -9.49 -22.94 -6.65
N LYS A 301 -8.69 -21.87 -6.70
CA LYS A 301 -7.70 -21.60 -5.65
C LYS A 301 -8.34 -20.76 -4.54
N SER A 302 -7.99 -21.03 -3.29
CA SER A 302 -8.47 -20.29 -2.13
C SER A 302 -7.41 -19.34 -1.57
N TYR A 303 -7.84 -18.28 -0.88
CA TYR A 303 -6.99 -17.45 -0.03
C TYR A 303 -7.76 -16.99 1.21
N ASN A 304 -7.04 -16.85 2.32
CA ASN A 304 -7.52 -16.31 3.59
C ASN A 304 -8.79 -16.98 4.17
N LEU A 305 -9.16 -18.19 3.73
CA LEU A 305 -10.36 -18.89 4.21
C LEU A 305 -10.31 -19.22 5.72
N ASP A 306 -9.11 -19.30 6.30
CA ASP A 306 -8.91 -19.53 7.74
C ASP A 306 -8.70 -18.23 8.53
N SER A 307 -8.65 -17.07 7.86
CA SER A 307 -8.49 -15.78 8.53
C SER A 307 -9.85 -15.21 8.96
N PRO A 308 -10.05 -14.89 10.25
CA PRO A 308 -11.26 -14.26 10.72
C PRO A 308 -11.32 -12.75 10.42
N LYS A 309 -10.19 -12.12 10.11
CA LYS A 309 -10.07 -10.65 10.00
C LYS A 309 -9.89 -10.16 8.57
N ASP A 310 -9.44 -11.02 7.66
CA ASP A 310 -9.14 -10.62 6.29
C ASP A 310 -10.31 -10.92 5.36
N TRP A 311 -10.36 -10.22 4.24
CA TRP A 311 -11.17 -10.65 3.11
C TRP A 311 -10.72 -12.05 2.67
N ALA A 312 -11.70 -12.93 2.47
CA ALA A 312 -11.48 -14.33 2.10
C ALA A 312 -12.17 -14.64 0.79
N GLY A 313 -11.58 -15.51 -0.02
CA GLY A 313 -12.13 -15.76 -1.34
C GLY A 313 -11.58 -16.97 -2.06
N ILE A 314 -12.19 -17.21 -3.22
CA ILE A 314 -11.77 -18.21 -4.19
C ILE A 314 -11.63 -17.58 -5.57
N VAL A 315 -10.65 -18.05 -6.33
CA VAL A 315 -10.31 -17.49 -7.65
C VAL A 315 -10.11 -18.57 -8.71
N ARG A 316 -10.44 -18.16 -9.93
CA ARG A 316 -9.96 -18.73 -11.18
C ARG A 316 -9.13 -17.71 -11.90
N GLU A 317 -7.87 -18.05 -12.18
CA GLU A 317 -6.91 -17.09 -12.69
C GLU A 317 -5.91 -17.72 -13.65
N LYS A 318 -5.39 -16.90 -14.55
CA LYS A 318 -4.25 -17.19 -15.42
C LYS A 318 -3.36 -15.95 -15.51
N SER A 319 -2.06 -16.18 -15.66
CA SER A 319 -1.15 -15.09 -16.01
C SER A 319 -1.47 -14.61 -17.42
N LEU A 320 -1.37 -13.30 -17.68
CA LEU A 320 -1.49 -12.78 -19.04
C LEU A 320 -0.42 -13.41 -19.96
N GLN A 321 0.71 -13.83 -19.37
CA GLN A 321 1.76 -14.61 -20.04
C GLN A 321 1.23 -15.89 -20.70
N ASP A 322 0.28 -16.57 -20.06
CA ASP A 322 -0.26 -17.86 -20.52
C ASP A 322 -1.05 -17.72 -21.82
N PHE A 323 -1.44 -16.51 -22.19
CA PHE A 323 -2.14 -16.20 -23.43
C PHE A 323 -1.20 -15.76 -24.55
N LEU A 324 0.07 -15.46 -24.27
CA LEU A 324 0.99 -14.89 -25.27
C LEU A 324 1.33 -15.84 -26.42
N SER A 325 1.17 -17.15 -26.22
CA SER A 325 1.34 -18.16 -27.27
C SER A 325 0.13 -18.26 -28.21
N GLU A 326 -1.00 -17.67 -27.86
CA GLU A 326 -2.21 -17.70 -28.68
C GLU A 326 -2.08 -16.70 -29.84
N GLU A 327 -2.69 -17.01 -30.99
CA GLU A 327 -2.67 -16.13 -32.17
C GLU A 327 -3.50 -14.85 -31.92
N ASP A 328 -4.65 -15.01 -31.28
CA ASP A 328 -5.54 -13.92 -30.88
C ASP A 328 -5.78 -13.97 -29.37
N HIS A 329 -5.06 -13.09 -28.66
CA HIS A 329 -5.13 -13.00 -27.20
C HIS A 329 -6.51 -12.56 -26.73
N VAL A 330 -7.21 -11.72 -27.50
CA VAL A 330 -8.55 -11.23 -27.14
C VAL A 330 -9.54 -12.38 -27.14
N VAL A 331 -9.53 -13.20 -28.20
CA VAL A 331 -10.39 -14.39 -28.30
C VAL A 331 -10.07 -15.40 -27.21
N ALA A 332 -8.78 -15.65 -26.93
CA ALA A 332 -8.38 -16.60 -25.90
C ALA A 332 -8.81 -16.17 -24.49
N ILE A 333 -8.68 -14.88 -24.16
CA ILE A 333 -9.12 -14.32 -22.87
C ILE A 333 -10.64 -14.35 -22.75
N LYS A 334 -11.38 -13.95 -23.79
CA LYS A 334 -12.86 -14.06 -23.83
C LYS A 334 -13.30 -15.49 -23.56
N LYS A 335 -12.69 -16.46 -24.24
CA LYS A 335 -12.98 -17.89 -24.05
C LYS A 335 -12.74 -18.32 -22.60
N PHE A 336 -11.63 -17.91 -21.99
CA PHE A 336 -11.35 -18.18 -20.58
C PHE A 336 -12.45 -17.61 -19.67
N PHE A 337 -12.85 -16.36 -19.86
CA PHE A 337 -13.93 -15.74 -19.08
C PHE A 337 -15.27 -16.44 -19.26
N LEU A 338 -15.68 -16.73 -20.50
CA LEU A 338 -16.96 -17.39 -20.79
C LEU A 338 -17.02 -18.79 -20.16
N GLN A 339 -15.97 -19.60 -20.35
CA GLN A 339 -15.90 -20.95 -19.76
C GLN A 339 -15.97 -20.91 -18.22
N THR A 340 -15.29 -19.95 -17.61
CA THR A 340 -15.30 -19.80 -16.16
C THR A 340 -16.65 -19.27 -15.65
N LEU A 341 -17.34 -18.43 -16.43
CA LEU A 341 -18.71 -17.99 -16.11
C LEU A 341 -19.73 -19.12 -16.24
N ASP A 342 -19.57 -20.01 -17.21
CA ASP A 342 -20.40 -21.21 -17.34
C ASP A 342 -20.18 -22.17 -16.15
N GLU A 343 -18.92 -22.33 -15.71
CA GLU A 343 -18.59 -23.07 -14.47
C GLU A 343 -19.20 -22.37 -13.25
N LEU A 344 -19.16 -21.04 -13.18
CA LEU A 344 -19.78 -20.27 -12.10
C LEU A 344 -21.31 -20.39 -12.09
N GLU A 345 -21.96 -20.50 -13.26
CA GLU A 345 -23.40 -20.77 -13.37
C GLU A 345 -23.74 -22.15 -12.76
N GLN A 346 -22.91 -23.16 -13.02
CA GLN A 346 -23.07 -24.49 -12.42
C GLN A 346 -22.89 -24.44 -10.89
N ILE A 347 -21.84 -23.77 -10.41
CA ILE A 347 -21.60 -23.55 -8.98
C ILE A 347 -22.80 -22.85 -8.34
N LYS A 348 -23.29 -21.76 -8.95
CA LYS A 348 -24.46 -21.03 -8.46
C LYS A 348 -25.69 -21.93 -8.31
N ASN A 349 -25.94 -22.81 -9.27
CA ASN A 349 -27.07 -23.73 -9.24
C ASN A 349 -26.90 -24.81 -8.15
N GLN A 350 -25.70 -25.35 -7.98
CA GLN A 350 -25.41 -26.35 -6.95
C GLN A 350 -25.46 -25.77 -5.54
N TYR A 351 -24.94 -24.56 -5.35
CA TYR A 351 -24.88 -23.86 -4.06
C TYR A 351 -25.96 -22.77 -3.97
N SER A 352 -27.17 -23.07 -4.43
CA SER A 352 -28.29 -22.11 -4.55
C SER A 352 -28.73 -21.49 -3.22
N GLN A 353 -28.36 -22.09 -2.08
CA GLN A 353 -28.60 -21.55 -0.73
C GLN A 353 -27.77 -20.29 -0.43
N LEU A 354 -26.65 -20.08 -1.11
CA LEU A 354 -25.79 -18.91 -0.90
C LEU A 354 -26.47 -17.64 -1.46
N PRO A 355 -26.09 -16.43 -0.99
CA PRO A 355 -26.82 -15.20 -1.31
C PRO A 355 -26.60 -14.62 -2.75
N TRP A 356 -26.73 -15.42 -3.82
CA TRP A 356 -26.32 -15.12 -5.22
C TRP A 356 -26.91 -13.88 -5.89
N VAL A 357 -28.12 -13.47 -5.52
CA VAL A 357 -28.85 -12.45 -6.31
C VAL A 357 -28.72 -11.08 -5.67
N ALA A 358 -28.10 -10.16 -6.39
CA ALA A 358 -28.13 -8.73 -6.08
C ALA A 358 -29.56 -8.19 -6.16
N SER A 359 -30.07 -7.61 -5.07
CA SER A 359 -31.28 -6.80 -5.10
C SER A 359 -30.98 -5.48 -5.84
N GLN A 360 -31.85 -5.07 -6.78
CA GLN A 360 -31.77 -3.75 -7.44
C GLN A 360 -32.08 -2.57 -6.50
N GLU A 361 -32.17 -2.79 -5.19
CA GLU A 361 -32.43 -1.76 -4.19
C GLU A 361 -31.13 -1.32 -3.53
N ASN A 362 -30.53 -0.28 -4.11
CA ASN A 362 -29.94 0.90 -3.45
C ASN A 362 -28.98 1.57 -4.42
N GLU A 363 -29.51 2.52 -5.20
CA GLU A 363 -28.70 3.46 -5.99
C GLU A 363 -27.90 4.44 -5.14
N GLU A 364 -28.06 4.45 -3.81
CA GLU A 364 -27.28 5.31 -2.92
C GLU A 364 -26.96 4.58 -1.60
N ALA A 365 -25.73 4.11 -1.47
CA ALA A 365 -25.05 3.94 -0.18
C ALA A 365 -23.60 4.38 -0.37
N PRO A 366 -23.02 5.10 0.61
CA PRO A 366 -21.90 5.98 0.38
C PRO A 366 -20.63 5.20 0.04
N ASP A 367 -19.79 5.92 -0.69
CA ASP A 367 -18.37 5.66 -0.92
C ASP A 367 -17.65 5.51 0.44
N ASP A 368 -17.82 4.35 1.08
CA ASP A 368 -16.98 3.95 2.20
C ASP A 368 -15.63 3.61 1.60
N THR A 369 -14.73 4.59 1.74
CA THR A 369 -13.28 4.47 1.66
C THR A 369 -12.85 3.11 2.21
N LEU A 370 -12.69 2.15 1.30
CA LEU A 370 -12.03 0.89 1.59
C LEU A 370 -10.58 1.24 1.91
N SER A 371 -10.25 1.10 3.19
CA SER A 371 -8.88 1.07 3.69
C SER A 371 -8.05 0.19 2.76
N ALA A 372 -7.00 0.77 2.20
CA ALA A 372 -5.92 0.02 1.59
C ALA A 372 -5.42 -1.02 2.60
N THR A 373 -5.74 -2.28 2.34
CA THR A 373 -5.05 -3.43 2.92
C THR A 373 -4.06 -3.94 1.91
#